data_AF-A0A9P6DTF3-F1
#
_entry.id   AF-A0A9P6DTF3-F1
#
_cell.length_a   1.000
_cell.length_b   1.000
_cell.length_c   1.000
_cell.angle_alpha   90.00
_cell.angle_beta   90.00
_cell.angle_gamma   90.00
#
_symmetry.space_group_name_H-M   'P 1'
#
loop_
_entity.id
_entity.type
_entity.pdbx_description
1 polymer ?
#
loop_
_entity_poly.entity_id
_entity_poly.type
_entity_poly.pdbx_seq_one_letter_code
_entity_poly.pdbx_strand_id
1 'polypeptide(L)'
;MAYLVICCGFYIVLGWDMFWVASRFTNEWKSLTPPVVYIIEYVLAFALGLSVGVMLAWQLHLISGGETSVESHDNARYVKVASQRGTEFVNSFDLGWKKTWCCFLISVGQDSEYSSWTLFLPVRCSPYTDGWSWARRPGMSRHSGINDEDELTDED
;
A
#
# COMPACT_ATOMS: atom_id res chain seq x y z
N MET A 1 2.04 -6.25 5.25
CA MET A 1 2.70 -6.30 3.92
C MET A 1 4.15 -5.84 3.99
N ALA A 2 4.45 -4.61 4.42
CA ALA A 2 5.82 -4.08 4.48
C ALA A 2 6.84 -4.99 5.21
N TYR A 3 6.55 -5.43 6.44
CA TYR A 3 7.45 -6.33 7.19
C TYR A 3 7.75 -7.63 6.45
N LEU A 4 6.75 -8.23 5.82
CA LEU A 4 6.92 -9.48 5.09
C LEU A 4 7.86 -9.31 3.89
N VAL A 5 7.66 -8.24 3.11
CA VAL A 5 8.52 -7.91 1.96
C VAL A 5 9.97 -7.64 2.42
N ILE A 6 10.14 -6.90 3.51
CA ILE A 6 11.46 -6.62 4.09
C ILE A 6 12.14 -7.92 4.56
N CYS A 7 11.42 -8.78 5.30
CA CYS A 7 11.96 -10.07 5.76
C CYS A 7 12.33 -10.99 4.59
N CYS A 8 11.47 -11.10 3.57
CA CYS A 8 11.78 -11.86 2.35
C CYS A 8 13.01 -11.29 1.65
N GLY A 9 13.12 -9.95 1.54
CA GLY A 9 14.29 -9.29 0.95
C GLY A 9 15.59 -9.60 1.71
N PHE A 10 15.58 -9.50 3.03
CA PHE A 10 16.73 -9.87 3.86
C PHE A 10 17.09 -11.35 3.71
N TYR A 11 16.11 -12.25 3.70
CA TYR A 11 16.35 -13.68 3.52
C TYR A 11 16.98 -14.00 2.16
N ILE A 12 16.51 -13.38 1.08
CA ILE A 12 17.04 -13.55 -0.28
C ILE A 12 18.46 -12.99 -0.39
N VAL A 13 18.71 -11.79 0.13
CA VAL A 13 20.02 -11.13 0.05
C VAL A 13 21.07 -11.88 0.86
N LEU A 14 20.76 -12.26 2.10
CA LEU A 14 21.69 -13.00 2.96
C LEU A 14 21.86 -14.45 2.53
N GLY A 15 20.83 -15.05 1.92
CA GLY A 15 20.82 -16.43 1.45
C GLY A 15 21.44 -16.65 0.07
N TRP A 16 21.82 -15.59 -0.65
CA TRP A 16 22.27 -15.67 -2.04
C TRP A 16 23.42 -16.66 -2.25
N ASP A 17 24.46 -16.59 -1.41
CA ASP A 17 25.62 -17.47 -1.53
C ASP A 17 25.28 -18.92 -1.15
N MET A 18 24.46 -19.11 -0.11
CA MET A 18 24.01 -20.43 0.35
C MET A 18 23.12 -21.12 -0.67
N PHE A 19 22.32 -20.37 -1.42
CA PHE A 19 21.49 -20.91 -2.50
C PHE A 19 22.34 -21.59 -3.58
N TRP A 20 23.43 -20.95 -4.00
CA TRP A 20 24.33 -21.54 -4.98
C TRP A 20 25.06 -22.79 -4.45
N VAL A 21 25.44 -22.80 -3.17
CA VAL A 21 26.02 -23.99 -2.52
C VAL A 21 25.00 -25.13 -2.46
N ALA A 22 23.76 -24.85 -2.07
CA ALA A 22 22.67 -25.85 -2.05
C ALA A 22 22.41 -26.44 -3.44
N SER A 23 22.40 -25.59 -4.48
CA SER A 23 22.11 -25.99 -5.87
C SER A 23 23.16 -26.91 -6.50
N ARG A 24 24.39 -26.92 -5.98
CA ARG A 24 25.47 -27.77 -6.48
C ARG A 24 25.34 -29.23 -6.05
N PHE A 25 24.43 -29.54 -5.11
CA PHE A 25 24.20 -30.89 -4.57
C PHE A 25 25.50 -31.63 -4.19
N THR A 26 26.50 -30.89 -3.71
CA THR A 26 27.79 -31.44 -3.26
C THR A 26 27.72 -31.84 -1.79
N ASN A 27 28.63 -32.73 -1.38
CA ASN A 27 28.76 -33.20 0.02
C ASN A 27 29.23 -32.13 1.02
N GLU A 28 29.34 -30.86 0.62
CA GLU A 28 29.85 -29.75 1.44
C GLU A 28 28.77 -29.10 2.33
N TRP A 29 27.54 -29.60 2.29
CA TRP A 29 26.43 -29.03 3.05
C TRP A 29 26.52 -29.36 4.55
N LYS A 30 26.92 -28.36 5.36
CA LYS A 30 27.12 -28.49 6.81
C LYS A 30 25.89 -28.08 7.65
N SER A 31 24.80 -27.63 7.03
CA SER A 31 23.59 -27.21 7.75
C SER A 31 22.72 -28.39 8.17
N LEU A 32 21.95 -28.21 9.25
CA LEU A 32 20.99 -29.18 9.77
C LEU A 32 19.80 -29.42 8.83
N THR A 33 19.42 -28.41 8.05
CA THR A 33 18.30 -28.48 7.12
C THR A 33 18.72 -29.18 5.84
N PRO A 34 17.91 -30.08 5.25
CA PRO A 34 18.25 -30.66 3.95
C PRO A 34 18.35 -29.57 2.85
N PRO A 35 19.30 -29.66 1.91
CA PRO A 35 19.47 -28.65 0.84
C PRO A 35 18.20 -28.39 0.04
N VAL A 36 17.40 -29.43 -0.22
CA VAL A 36 16.15 -29.34 -0.98
C VAL A 36 15.12 -28.46 -0.27
N VAL A 37 15.00 -28.57 1.05
CA VAL A 37 14.05 -27.77 1.83
C VAL A 37 14.44 -26.30 1.77
N TYR A 38 15.74 -26.01 1.89
CA TYR A 38 16.25 -24.65 1.78
C TYR A 38 15.98 -24.03 0.40
N ILE A 39 16.21 -24.79 -0.68
CA ILE A 39 15.93 -24.32 -2.05
C ILE A 39 14.44 -24.00 -2.22
N ILE A 40 13.55 -24.86 -1.73
CA ILE A 40 12.09 -24.64 -1.82
C ILE A 40 11.69 -23.38 -1.05
N GLU A 41 12.20 -23.22 0.18
CA GLU A 41 11.93 -22.05 1.01
C GLU A 41 12.44 -20.77 0.34
N TYR A 42 13.62 -20.81 -0.28
CA TYR A 42 14.21 -19.68 -1.01
C TYR A 42 13.38 -19.27 -2.22
N VAL A 43 12.93 -20.22 -3.05
CA VAL A 43 12.04 -19.92 -4.17
C VAL A 43 10.69 -19.39 -3.69
N LEU A 44 10.15 -19.94 -2.61
CA LEU A 44 8.90 -19.48 -2.01
C LEU A 44 9.03 -18.04 -1.48
N ALA A 45 10.10 -17.73 -0.76
CA ALA A 45 10.37 -16.38 -0.26
C ALA A 45 10.52 -15.37 -1.40
N PHE A 46 11.15 -15.75 -2.51
CA PHE A 46 11.24 -14.93 -3.72
C PHE A 46 9.87 -14.66 -4.34
N ALA A 47 9.06 -15.71 -4.53
CA ALA A 47 7.72 -15.58 -5.11
C ALA A 47 6.79 -14.72 -4.23
N LEU A 48 6.79 -14.95 -2.91
CA LEU A 48 6.00 -14.18 -1.95
C LEU A 48 6.47 -12.72 -1.87
N GLY A 49 7.79 -12.50 -1.78
CA GLY A 49 8.38 -11.16 -1.73
C GLY A 49 7.99 -10.32 -2.95
N LEU A 50 8.03 -10.92 -4.15
CA LEU A 50 7.63 -10.25 -5.39
C LEU A 50 6.13 -9.96 -5.43
N SER A 51 5.29 -10.97 -5.16
CA SER A 51 3.83 -10.82 -5.21
C SER A 51 3.31 -9.79 -4.21
N VAL A 52 3.73 -9.92 -2.94
CA VAL A 52 3.34 -8.99 -1.88
C VAL A 52 4.00 -7.62 -2.07
N GLY A 53 5.18 -7.58 -2.68
CA GLY A 53 5.86 -6.33 -3.05
C GLY A 53 5.05 -5.49 -4.04
N VAL A 54 4.51 -6.12 -5.10
CA VAL A 54 3.62 -5.45 -6.07
C VAL A 54 2.34 -4.97 -5.38
N MET A 55 1.74 -5.82 -4.53
CA MET A 55 0.56 -5.43 -3.75
C MET A 55 0.85 -4.24 -2.84
N LEU A 56 2.00 -4.22 -2.15
CA LEU A 56 2.41 -3.10 -1.30
C LEU A 56 2.61 -1.81 -2.10
N ALA A 57 3.27 -1.89 -3.26
CA ALA A 57 3.48 -0.74 -4.13
C ALA A 57 2.15 -0.14 -4.60
N TRP A 58 1.18 -0.97 -4.95
CA TRP A 58 -0.18 -0.53 -5.28
C TRP A 58 -0.84 0.19 -4.11
N GLN A 59 -0.77 -0.36 -2.90
CA GLN A 59 -1.36 0.27 -1.72
C GLN A 59 -0.68 1.61 -1.37
N LEU A 60 0.63 1.73 -1.54
CA LEU A 60 1.34 3.02 -1.37
C LEU A 60 0.93 4.06 -2.41
N HIS A 61 0.63 3.62 -3.64
CA HIS A 61 0.12 4.49 -4.68
C HIS A 61 -1.28 5.04 -4.31
N LEU A 62 -2.18 4.17 -3.86
CA LEU A 62 -3.52 4.55 -3.38
C LEU A 62 -3.46 5.54 -2.20
N ILE A 63 -2.61 5.27 -1.20
CA ILE A 63 -2.38 6.18 -0.07
C ILE A 63 -1.86 7.53 -0.55
N SER A 64 -1.12 7.60 -1.65
CA SER A 64 -0.62 8.87 -2.19
C SER A 64 -1.74 9.71 -2.81
N GLY A 65 -2.76 9.08 -3.39
CA GLY A 65 -3.96 9.73 -3.93
C GLY A 65 -5.07 9.96 -2.90
N GLY A 66 -4.95 9.40 -1.70
CA GLY A 66 -5.98 9.50 -0.66
C GLY A 66 -7.22 8.68 -1.01
N GLU A 67 -7.04 7.57 -1.71
CA GLU A 67 -8.10 6.71 -2.22
C GLU A 67 -8.05 5.32 -1.56
N THR A 68 -9.22 4.72 -1.37
CA THR A 68 -9.34 3.30 -1.06
C THR A 68 -9.27 2.44 -2.33
N SER A 69 -9.08 1.12 -2.19
CA SER A 69 -9.06 0.23 -3.38
C SER A 69 -10.41 0.21 -4.11
N VAL A 70 -11.52 0.37 -3.39
CA VAL A 70 -12.87 0.48 -3.97
C VAL A 70 -13.00 1.80 -4.73
N GLU A 71 -12.68 2.92 -4.07
CA GLU A 71 -12.70 4.25 -4.69
C GLU A 71 -11.81 4.33 -5.93
N SER A 72 -10.64 3.70 -5.94
CA SER A 72 -9.77 3.71 -7.13
C SER A 72 -10.39 2.99 -8.33
N HIS A 73 -11.21 1.96 -8.08
CA HIS A 73 -11.93 1.25 -9.12
C HIS A 73 -13.04 2.12 -9.70
N ASP A 74 -13.79 2.79 -8.83
CA ASP A 74 -14.89 3.67 -9.20
C ASP A 74 -14.37 4.96 -9.87
N ASN A 75 -13.30 5.55 -9.36
CA ASN A 75 -12.60 6.70 -9.95
C ASN A 75 -12.12 6.39 -11.38
N ALA A 76 -11.64 5.18 -11.65
CA ALA A 76 -11.28 4.78 -13.01
C ALA A 76 -12.49 4.75 -13.97
N ARG A 77 -13.69 4.48 -13.45
CA ARG A 77 -14.94 4.58 -14.22
C ARG A 77 -15.34 6.04 -14.42
N TYR A 78 -15.26 6.84 -13.35
CA TYR A 78 -15.58 8.26 -13.36
C TYR A 78 -14.73 9.09 -14.32
N VAL A 79 -13.42 8.86 -14.34
CA VAL A 79 -12.51 9.52 -15.29
C VAL A 79 -12.96 9.28 -16.74
N LYS A 80 -13.44 8.07 -17.06
CA LYS A 80 -13.95 7.76 -18.41
C LYS A 80 -15.25 8.51 -18.73
N VAL A 81 -16.17 8.59 -17.77
CA VAL A 81 -17.45 9.31 -17.94
C VAL A 81 -17.20 10.82 -18.09
N ALA A 82 -16.36 11.39 -17.23
CA ALA A 82 -15.99 12.81 -17.29
C ALA A 82 -15.31 13.15 -18.63
N SER A 83 -14.36 12.31 -19.08
CA SER A 83 -13.70 12.48 -20.38
C SER A 83 -14.68 12.46 -21.56
N GLN A 84 -15.73 11.62 -21.52
CA GLN A 84 -16.77 11.60 -22.56
C GLN A 84 -17.61 12.89 -22.56
N ARG A 85 -17.79 13.52 -21.39
CA ARG A 85 -18.54 14.77 -21.21
C ARG A 85 -17.66 16.02 -21.44
N GLY A 86 -16.35 15.86 -21.63
CA GLY A 86 -15.41 16.96 -21.75
C GLY A 86 -15.09 17.66 -20.42
N THR A 87 -15.42 17.03 -19.29
CA THR A 87 -15.09 17.51 -17.94
C THR A 87 -13.89 16.76 -17.37
N GLU A 88 -13.13 17.41 -16.49
CA GLU A 88 -12.01 16.77 -15.78
C GLU A 88 -12.49 16.27 -14.42
N PHE A 89 -12.25 14.99 -14.13
CA PHE A 89 -12.52 14.42 -12.81
C PHE A 89 -11.42 14.83 -11.83
N VAL A 90 -11.80 15.45 -10.72
CA VAL A 90 -10.87 15.80 -9.64
C VAL A 90 -11.33 15.14 -8.34
N ASN A 91 -10.44 14.35 -7.75
CA ASN A 91 -10.67 13.72 -6.47
C ASN A 91 -10.68 14.76 -5.32
N SER A 92 -11.74 14.74 -4.51
CA SER A 92 -11.93 15.62 -3.35
C SER A 92 -11.02 15.30 -2.16
N PHE A 93 -10.62 14.03 -2.04
CA PHE A 93 -9.82 13.51 -0.93
C PHE A 93 -8.31 13.61 -1.20
N ASP A 94 -7.92 14.02 -2.40
CA ASP A 94 -6.52 14.33 -2.70
C ASP A 94 -6.11 15.67 -2.07
N LEU A 95 -5.53 15.59 -0.87
CA LEU A 95 -4.94 16.72 -0.15
C LEU A 95 -3.51 17.04 -0.64
N GLY A 96 -2.98 16.27 -1.59
CA GLY A 96 -1.60 16.25 -2.04
C GLY A 96 -0.72 15.29 -1.23
N TRP A 97 0.21 14.62 -1.92
CA TRP A 97 0.99 13.49 -1.40
C TRP A 97 1.51 13.64 0.05
N LYS A 98 2.13 14.78 0.39
CA LYS A 98 2.67 14.98 1.75
C LYS A 98 1.59 15.03 2.83
N LYS A 99 0.48 15.72 2.56
CA LYS A 99 -0.61 15.88 3.52
C LYS A 99 -1.36 14.59 3.70
N THR A 100 -1.63 13.90 2.59
CA THR A 100 -2.28 12.59 2.59
C THR A 100 -1.45 11.58 3.38
N TRP A 101 -0.14 11.51 3.16
CA TRP A 101 0.75 10.63 3.94
C TRP A 101 0.77 10.99 5.43
N CYS A 102 0.80 12.27 5.80
CA CYS A 102 0.72 12.67 7.20
C CYS A 102 -0.60 12.25 7.86
N CYS A 103 -1.73 12.43 7.17
CA CYS A 103 -3.06 12.05 7.67
C CYS A 103 -3.21 10.53 7.83
N PHE A 104 -2.81 9.74 6.83
CA PHE A 104 -3.07 8.30 6.82
C PHE A 104 -2.00 7.44 7.50
N LEU A 105 -0.72 7.79 7.38
CA LEU A 105 0.38 6.94 7.88
C LEU A 105 0.86 7.36 9.25
N ILE A 106 1.07 8.65 9.46
CA ILE A 106 1.70 9.13 10.70
C ILE A 106 0.64 9.54 11.74
N SER A 107 -0.65 9.54 11.36
CA SER A 107 -1.72 10.21 12.10
C SER A 107 -1.29 11.61 12.56
N VAL A 108 -0.43 12.30 11.79
CA VAL A 108 0.06 13.65 12.10
C VAL A 108 -0.99 14.64 11.62
N GLY A 109 -2.09 14.68 12.36
CA GLY A 109 -2.82 15.91 12.52
C GLY A 109 -1.99 16.90 13.34
N GLN A 110 -2.37 18.17 13.29
CA GLN A 110 -1.73 19.25 14.05
C GLN A 110 -1.72 19.01 15.57
N ASP A 111 -2.52 18.04 16.05
CA ASP A 111 -2.71 17.61 17.44
C ASP A 111 -2.33 16.13 17.71
N SER A 112 -1.47 15.52 16.88
CA SER A 112 -1.09 14.11 17.07
C SER A 112 -0.20 13.88 18.29
N GLU A 113 -0.62 12.96 19.16
CA GLU A 113 0.16 12.51 20.32
C GLU A 113 1.27 11.50 19.95
N TYR A 114 1.34 11.05 18.68
CA TYR A 114 2.21 9.95 18.27
C TYR A 114 3.46 10.42 17.54
N SER A 115 4.61 9.85 17.91
CA SER A 115 5.88 10.07 17.21
C SER A 115 5.92 9.36 15.85
N SER A 116 6.69 9.88 14.88
CA SER A 116 6.84 9.29 13.55
C SER A 116 7.40 7.86 13.56
N TRP A 117 8.09 7.46 14.64
CA TRP A 117 8.59 6.09 14.81
C TRP A 117 7.49 5.04 15.00
N THR A 118 6.31 5.46 15.46
CA THR A 118 5.17 4.54 15.69
C THR A 118 4.69 3.90 14.38
N LEU A 119 4.98 4.52 13.22
CA LEU A 119 4.71 3.95 11.90
C LEU A 119 5.41 2.59 11.67
N PHE A 120 6.60 2.41 12.25
CA PHE A 120 7.40 1.18 12.12
C PHE A 120 7.06 0.13 13.17
N LEU A 121 6.00 0.34 13.95
CA LEU A 121 5.55 -0.60 14.95
C LEU A 121 4.07 -0.92 14.72
N PRO A 122 3.66 -2.20 14.85
CA PRO A 122 2.25 -2.59 14.75
C PRO A 122 1.49 -2.22 16.03
N VAL A 123 1.48 -0.94 16.38
CA VAL A 123 0.77 -0.40 17.56
C VAL A 123 -0.55 0.19 17.13
N ARG A 124 -1.58 0.04 17.96
CA ARG A 124 -2.87 0.72 17.74
C ARG A 124 -2.67 2.22 17.92
N CYS A 125 -2.69 2.94 16.80
CA CYS A 125 -2.71 4.40 16.77
C CYS A 125 -4.15 4.84 16.49
N SER A 126 -4.60 5.92 17.13
CA SER A 126 -5.88 6.51 16.75
C SER A 126 -5.81 6.97 15.28
N PRO A 127 -6.81 6.65 14.46
CA PRO A 127 -6.91 7.23 13.13
C PRO A 127 -7.03 8.75 13.21
N TYR A 128 -6.69 9.44 12.12
CA TYR A 128 -6.77 10.90 12.01
C TYR A 128 -8.18 11.46 12.26
N THR A 129 -9.22 10.68 12.03
CA THR A 129 -10.63 11.09 12.15
C THR A 129 -11.50 9.95 12.69
N ASP A 130 -12.77 10.25 12.93
CA ASP A 130 -13.83 9.35 13.44
C ASP A 130 -14.27 8.25 12.46
N GLY A 131 -13.80 8.31 11.21
CA GLY A 131 -14.17 7.40 10.12
C GLY A 131 -15.45 7.80 9.37
N TRP A 132 -16.17 8.82 9.84
CA TRP A 132 -17.38 9.36 9.18
C TRP A 132 -17.06 10.60 8.36
N SER A 133 -16.14 11.43 8.84
CA SER A 133 -15.76 12.67 8.19
C SER A 133 -14.28 12.66 7.84
N TRP A 134 -13.94 12.99 6.59
CA TRP A 134 -12.55 13.05 6.13
C TRP A 134 -12.22 14.46 5.66
N ALA A 135 -10.96 14.86 5.84
CA ALA A 135 -10.50 16.15 5.34
C ALA A 135 -10.58 16.18 3.81
N ARG A 136 -11.29 17.16 3.27
CA ARG A 136 -11.41 17.38 1.82
C ARG A 136 -10.51 18.53 1.38
N ARG A 137 -10.19 18.56 0.09
CA ARG A 137 -9.47 19.69 -0.51
C ARG A 137 -10.22 21.00 -0.27
N PRO A 138 -9.54 22.12 0.09
CA PRO A 138 -10.20 23.39 0.37
C PRO A 138 -11.07 23.84 -0.80
N GLY A 139 -12.34 24.16 -0.52
CA GLY A 139 -13.32 24.58 -1.53
C GLY A 139 -14.03 23.43 -2.25
N MET A 140 -13.77 22.17 -1.88
CA MET A 140 -14.40 21.01 -2.50
C MET A 140 -15.22 20.23 -1.46
N SER A 141 -16.55 20.25 -1.62
CA SER A 141 -17.46 19.42 -0.83
C SER A 141 -17.71 18.07 -1.48
N ARG A 142 -17.61 17.94 -2.81
CA ARG A 142 -17.82 16.71 -3.59
C ARG A 142 -16.85 16.63 -4.76
N HIS A 143 -16.74 15.43 -5.35
CA HIS A 143 -15.89 15.20 -6.51
C HIS A 143 -16.28 16.14 -7.65
N SER A 144 -15.30 16.81 -8.26
CA SER A 144 -15.56 17.69 -9.39
C SER A 144 -15.60 16.88 -10.69
N GLY A 145 -16.49 17.26 -11.61
CA GLY A 145 -16.56 16.68 -12.96
C GLY A 145 -17.57 15.55 -13.13
N ILE A 146 -18.37 15.25 -12.09
CA ILE A 146 -19.41 14.22 -12.07
C ILE A 146 -20.74 14.82 -11.57
N ASN A 147 -21.87 14.33 -12.10
CA ASN A 147 -23.19 14.65 -11.56
C ASN A 147 -23.54 13.73 -10.39
N ASP A 148 -24.36 14.22 -9.47
CA ASP A 148 -24.82 13.47 -8.29
C ASP A 148 -25.39 12.08 -8.64
N GLU A 149 -26.05 11.97 -9.80
CA GLU A 149 -26.66 10.74 -10.33
C GLU A 149 -25.67 9.67 -10.82
N ASP A 150 -24.41 10.03 -11.09
CA ASP A 150 -23.38 9.07 -11.51
C ASP A 150 -22.49 8.61 -10.34
N GLU A 151 -22.60 9.25 -9.16
CA GLU A 151 -21.88 8.82 -7.96
C GLU A 151 -22.48 7.49 -7.49
N LEU A 152 -21.64 6.46 -7.35
CA LEU A 152 -22.05 5.07 -7.15
C LEU A 152 -22.20 4.74 -5.66
N THR A 153 -21.76 5.67 -4.80
CA THR A 153 -22.03 5.68 -3.37
C THR A 153 -23.42 6.25 -3.15
N ASP A 154 -24.29 5.46 -2.52
CA ASP A 154 -25.68 5.80 -2.23
C ASP A 154 -25.81 7.17 -1.55
N GLU A 155 -26.87 7.90 -1.89
CA GLU A 155 -27.31 9.07 -1.12
C GLU A 155 -27.77 8.61 0.26
N ASP A 156 -27.12 9.08 1.33
CA ASP A 156 -27.63 8.98 2.71
C ASP A 156 -28.91 9.83 2.90
#